data_AF-A0A3D4QNM3-F1
#
_entry.id   AF-A0A3D4QNM3-F1
#
_cell.length_a   1.000
_cell.length_b   1.000
_cell.length_c   1.000
_cell.angle_alpha   90.00
_cell.angle_beta   90.00
_cell.angle_gamma   90.00
#
_symmetry.space_group_name_H-M   'P 1'
#
loop_
_entity.id
_entity.type
_entity.pdbx_description
1 polymer ?
#
loop_
_entity_poly.entity_id
_entity_poly.type
_entity_poly.pdbx_seq_one_letter_code
_entity_poly.pdbx_strand_id
1 'polypeptide(L)'
;MARKTYTLKFRARLFITGIILVYFLVLFFQQSFEIHDQQSAMTELQQTIADVQQENEVLSRQIEHTKSDTYIEQAARDKLGWVKDGETIFIEKNK
;
A
#
# COMPACT_ATOMS: atom_id res chain seq x y z
N MET A 1 -42.53 -51.25 10.32
CA MET A 1 -41.12 -50.95 10.66
C MET A 1 -41.08 -49.71 11.55
N ALA A 2 -40.83 -49.87 12.86
CA ALA A 2 -40.89 -48.75 13.81
C ALA A 2 -39.57 -47.97 13.81
N ARG A 3 -39.62 -46.68 13.47
CA ARG A 3 -38.47 -45.76 13.60
C ARG A 3 -38.31 -45.37 15.07
N LYS A 4 -37.30 -45.94 15.72
CA LYS A 4 -36.92 -45.58 17.09
C LYS A 4 -36.32 -44.17 17.06
N THR A 5 -37.11 -43.16 17.42
CA THR A 5 -36.63 -41.78 17.56
C THR A 5 -35.94 -41.66 18.91
N TYR A 6 -34.61 -41.54 18.89
CA TYR A 6 -33.83 -41.32 20.10
C TYR A 6 -34.13 -39.90 20.61
N THR A 7 -34.95 -39.80 21.66
CA THR A 7 -35.18 -38.54 22.35
C THR A 7 -34.05 -38.32 23.35
N LEU A 8 -33.21 -37.32 23.08
CA LEU A 8 -32.15 -36.93 24.00
C LEU A 8 -32.76 -36.44 25.32
N LYS A 9 -32.35 -37.05 26.43
CA LYS A 9 -32.73 -36.59 27.78
C LYS A 9 -32.27 -35.14 27.95
N PHE A 10 -33.06 -34.30 28.62
CA PHE A 10 -32.79 -32.86 28.80
C PHE A 10 -31.37 -32.55 29.29
N ARG A 11 -30.82 -33.37 30.21
CA ARG A 11 -29.44 -33.26 30.69
C ARG A 11 -28.39 -33.47 29.60
N ALA A 12 -28.61 -34.43 28.70
CA ALA A 12 -27.71 -34.68 27.56
C ALA A 12 -27.80 -33.54 26.53
N ARG A 13 -28.98 -32.97 26.32
CA ARG A 13 -29.17 -31.79 25.46
C ARG A 13 -28.39 -30.59 25.99
N LEU A 14 -28.50 -30.29 27.29
CA LEU A 14 -27.76 -29.19 27.93
C LEU A 14 -26.24 -29.39 27.83
N PHE A 15 -25.77 -30.62 28.02
CA PHE A 15 -24.34 -30.93 27.92
C PHE A 15 -23.80 -30.70 26.50
N ILE A 16 -24.52 -31.15 25.47
CA ILE A 16 -24.16 -30.94 24.07
C ILE A 16 -24.18 -29.44 23.72
N THR A 17 -25.20 -28.71 24.18
CA THR A 17 -25.28 -27.25 23.98
C THR A 17 -24.10 -26.52 24.64
N GLY A 18 -23.68 -26.95 25.84
CA GLY A 18 -22.52 -26.41 26.52
C GLY A 18 -21.22 -26.61 25.74
N ILE A 19 -21.00 -27.81 25.20
CA ILE A 19 -19.83 -28.11 24.37
C ILE A 19 -19.81 -27.24 23.11
N ILE A 20 -20.95 -27.10 22.45
CA ILE A 20 -21.08 -26.25 21.25
C ILE A 20 -20.75 -24.79 21.59
N LEU A 21 -21.27 -24.27 22.71
CA LEU A 21 -20.98 -22.91 23.17
C LEU A 21 -19.48 -22.70 23.44
N VAL A 22 -18.82 -23.64 24.13
CA VAL A 22 -17.38 -23.56 24.39
C VAL A 22 -16.58 -23.55 23.07
N TYR A 23 -16.96 -24.40 22.11
CA TYR A 23 -16.33 -24.42 20.79
C TYR A 23 -16.47 -23.08 20.07
N PHE A 24 -17.68 -22.49 20.05
CA PHE A 24 -17.91 -21.17 19.47
C PHE A 24 -17.11 -20.07 20.18
N LEU A 25 -16.99 -20.12 21.50
CA LEU A 25 -16.18 -19.16 22.25
C LEU A 25 -14.71 -19.26 21.84
N VAL A 26 -14.14 -20.46 21.75
CA VAL A 26 -12.74 -20.64 21.32
C VAL A 26 -12.52 -20.10 19.91
N LEU A 27 -13.40 -20.41 18.97
CA LEU A 27 -13.34 -19.86 17.61
C LEU A 27 -13.41 -18.33 17.59
N PHE A 28 -14.33 -17.76 18.38
CA PHE A 28 -14.50 -16.31 18.46
C PHE A 28 -13.24 -15.61 18.99
N PHE A 29 -12.61 -16.17 20.03
CA PHE A 29 -11.37 -15.61 20.56
C PHE A 29 -10.21 -15.72 19.57
N GLN A 30 -10.03 -16.86 18.90
CA GLN A 30 -8.98 -17.04 17.88
C GLN A 30 -9.15 -16.07 16.71
N GLN A 31 -10.36 -15.96 16.19
CA GLN A 31 -10.68 -15.10 15.05
C GLN A 31 -10.51 -13.60 15.37
N SER A 32 -10.73 -13.21 16.63
CA SER A 32 -10.55 -11.81 17.06
C SER A 32 -9.08 -11.36 16.99
N PHE A 33 -8.12 -12.24 17.30
CA PHE A 33 -6.69 -11.91 17.20
C PHE A 33 -6.23 -11.82 15.75
N GLU A 34 -6.70 -12.74 14.89
CA GLU A 34 -6.32 -12.78 13.49
C GLU A 34 -6.80 -11.55 12.71
N ILE A 35 -8.00 -11.05 13.02
CA ILE A 35 -8.51 -9.80 12.43
C ILE A 35 -7.65 -8.60 12.82
N HIS A 36 -7.14 -8.54 14.05
CA HIS A 36 -6.32 -7.41 14.49
C HIS A 36 -4.97 -7.37 13.75
N ASP A 37 -4.32 -8.53 13.61
CA ASP A 37 -3.03 -8.66 12.91
C ASP A 37 -3.17 -8.37 11.40
N GLN A 38 -4.26 -8.88 10.79
CA GLN A 38 -4.59 -8.57 9.40
C GLN A 38 -4.88 -7.09 9.18
N GLN A 39 -5.52 -6.42 10.15
CA GLN A 39 -5.80 -4.99 10.05
C GLN A 39 -4.51 -4.15 10.12
N SER A 40 -3.56 -4.50 11.00
CA SER A 40 -2.26 -3.82 11.05
C SER A 40 -1.47 -4.00 9.76
N ALA A 41 -1.41 -5.22 9.24
CA ALA A 41 -0.74 -5.50 7.96
C ALA A 41 -1.38 -4.72 6.81
N MET A 42 -2.72 -4.62 6.79
CA MET A 42 -3.44 -3.84 5.78
C MET A 42 -3.09 -2.35 5.86
N THR A 43 -3.02 -1.77 7.06
CA THR A 43 -2.66 -0.37 7.26
C THR A 43 -1.22 -0.09 6.83
N GLU A 44 -0.27 -0.96 7.18
CA GLU A 44 1.13 -0.83 6.75
C GLU A 44 1.28 -0.91 5.22
N LEU A 45 0.55 -1.84 4.60
CA LEU A 45 0.57 -1.99 3.14
C LEU A 45 -0.04 -0.77 2.44
N GLN A 46 -1.13 -0.22 2.97
CA GLN A 46 -1.74 1.01 2.46
C GLN A 46 -0.80 2.22 2.59
N GLN A 47 -0.10 2.34 3.73
CA GLN A 47 0.90 3.39 3.93
C GLN A 47 2.03 3.28 2.90
N THR A 48 2.54 2.06 2.68
CA THR A 48 3.59 1.79 1.69
C THR A 48 3.14 2.15 0.27
N ILE A 49 1.90 1.84 -0.10
CA ILE A 49 1.33 2.20 -1.40
C ILE A 49 1.27 3.73 -1.54
N ALA A 50 0.82 4.45 -0.52
CA ALA A 50 0.73 5.90 -0.54
C ALA A 50 2.11 6.55 -0.70
N ASP A 51 3.12 6.06 0.03
CA ASP A 51 4.49 6.58 -0.03
C ASP A 51 5.09 6.37 -1.44
N VAL A 52 4.93 5.17 -2.01
CA VAL A 52 5.41 4.86 -3.36
C VAL A 52 4.67 5.66 -4.43
N GLN A 53 3.35 5.87 -4.27
CA GLN A 53 2.58 6.72 -5.19
C GLN A 53 3.07 8.17 -5.15
N GLN A 54 3.31 8.71 -3.95
CA GLN A 54 3.85 10.05 -3.79
C GLN A 54 5.24 10.19 -4.44
N GLU A 55 6.12 9.21 -4.23
CA GLU A 55 7.44 9.19 -4.87
C GLU A 55 7.32 9.15 -6.41
N ASN A 56 6.42 8.32 -6.93
CA ASN A 56 6.17 8.21 -8.37
C ASN A 56 5.64 9.52 -8.96
N GLU A 57 4.73 10.21 -8.26
CA GLU A 57 4.26 11.53 -8.68
C GLU A 57 5.38 12.57 -8.69
N VAL A 58 6.25 12.57 -7.67
CA VAL A 58 7.41 13.47 -7.62
C VAL A 58 8.34 13.22 -8.80
N LEU A 59 8.68 11.95 -9.06
CA LEU A 59 9.52 11.56 -10.18
C LEU A 59 8.87 11.91 -11.52
N SER A 60 7.56 11.70 -11.67
CA SER A 60 6.81 12.06 -12.87
C SER A 60 6.87 13.57 -13.14
N ARG A 61 6.68 14.40 -12.10
CA ARG A 61 6.84 15.85 -12.22
C ARG A 61 8.27 16.24 -12.60
N GLN A 62 9.29 15.60 -12.04
CA GLN A 62 10.69 15.85 -12.41
C GLN A 62 10.97 15.49 -13.87
N ILE A 63 10.43 14.38 -14.36
CA ILE A 63 10.55 13.98 -15.77
C ILE A 63 9.85 15.00 -16.68
N GLU A 64 8.65 15.46 -16.30
CA GLU A 64 7.92 16.48 -17.06
C GLU A 64 8.68 17.81 -17.10
N HIS A 65 9.25 18.25 -15.97
CA HIS A 65 10.13 19.41 -15.91
C HIS A 65 11.41 19.23 -16.74
N THR A 66 11.98 18.03 -16.76
CA THR A 66 13.17 17.73 -17.59
C THR A 66 12.83 17.78 -19.08
N LYS A 67 11.58 17.47 -19.44
CA LYS A 67 11.07 17.54 -20.82
C LYS A 67 10.60 18.93 -21.23
N SER A 68 10.57 19.91 -20.33
CA SER A 68 10.19 21.27 -20.71
C SER A 68 11.31 21.91 -21.54
N ASP A 69 10.91 22.66 -22.57
CA ASP A 69 11.85 23.34 -23.48
C ASP A 69 12.86 24.23 -22.74
N THR A 70 12.48 24.77 -21.58
CA THR A 70 13.34 25.55 -20.69
C THR A 70 14.49 24.75 -20.08
N TYR A 71 14.24 23.50 -19.63
CA TYR A 71 15.30 22.63 -19.11
C TYR A 71 16.21 22.14 -20.23
N ILE A 72 15.65 21.84 -21.40
CA ILE A 72 16.43 21.48 -22.60
C ILE A 72 17.32 22.64 -23.04
N GLU A 73 16.79 23.86 -23.06
CA GLU A 73 17.55 25.07 -23.39
C GLU A 73 18.67 25.35 -22.37
N GLN A 74 18.38 25.22 -21.06
CA GLN A 74 19.41 25.35 -20.02
C GLN A 74 20.47 24.26 -20.11
N ALA A 75 20.08 23.00 -20.29
CA ALA A 75 21.02 21.90 -20.46
C ALA A 75 21.88 22.06 -21.72
N ALA A 76 21.32 22.59 -22.81
CA ALA A 76 22.07 22.90 -24.03
C ALA A 76 23.07 24.04 -23.82
N ARG A 77 22.69 25.09 -23.09
CA ARG A 77 23.60 26.19 -22.71
C ARG A 77 24.71 25.71 -21.78
N ASP A 78 24.38 24.98 -20.72
CA ASP A 78 25.31 24.62 -19.64
C ASP A 78 26.22 23.44 -20.01
N LYS A 79 25.69 22.42 -20.68
CA LYS A 79 26.45 21.18 -20.99
C LYS A 79 27.06 21.21 -22.38
N LEU A 80 26.39 21.82 -23.35
CA LEU A 80 26.83 21.82 -24.75
C LEU A 80 27.41 23.18 -25.19
N GLY A 81 27.30 24.22 -24.36
CA GLY A 81 27.74 25.58 -24.70
C GLY A 81 26.94 26.19 -25.86
N TRP A 82 25.74 25.68 -26.14
CA TRP A 82 24.90 26.16 -27.22
C TRP A 82 24.29 27.52 -26.87
N VAL A 83 24.22 28.40 -27.87
CA VAL A 83 23.65 29.74 -27.76
C VAL A 83 22.65 29.96 -28.90
N LYS A 84 21.62 30.77 -28.66
CA LYS A 84 20.63 31.10 -29.71
C LYS A 84 21.22 32.09 -30.72
N ASP A 85 20.62 32.12 -31.91
CA ASP A 85 21.01 33.05 -32.96
C ASP A 85 20.92 34.51 -32.45
N GLY A 86 22.05 35.21 -32.44
CA GLY A 86 22.17 36.58 -31.91
C GLY A 86 22.78 36.71 -30.50
N GLU A 87 23.08 35.62 -29.79
CA GLU A 87 23.77 35.65 -28.50
C GLU A 87 25.30 35.50 -28.66
N THR A 88 26.09 36.23 -27.88
CA THR A 88 27.57 36.17 -27.92
C THR A 88 28.11 35.46 -26.68
N ILE A 89 28.90 34.38 -26.86
CA ILE A 89 29.54 33.66 -25.75
C ILE A 89 30.62 34.55 -25.13
N PHE A 90 30.45 34.94 -23.87
CA PHE A 90 31.48 35.66 -23.11
C PHE A 90 32.36 34.65 -22.35
N ILE A 91 33.59 34.42 -22.85
CA ILE A 91 34.58 33.59 -22.17
C ILE A 91 35.49 34.52 -21.37
N GLU A 92 35.32 34.53 -20.05
CA GLU A 92 36.18 35.32 -19.16
C GLU A 92 37.57 34.66 -19.09
N LYS A 93 38.57 35.32 -19.68
CA LYS A 93 39.97 34.88 -19.62
C LYS A 93 40.56 35.29 -18.26
N ASN A 94 40.36 34.46 -17.24
CA ASN A 94 41.07 34.67 -15.98
C ASN A 94 42.59 34.42 -16.17
N LYS A 95 43.38 35.35 -15.63
CA LYS A 95 44.84 35.45 -15.76
C LYS A 95 45.58 34.48 -14.85
#